data_AF-A0A358L6A0-F1
#
_entry.id   AF-A0A358L6A0-F1
#
_cell.length_a   1.000
_cell.length_b   1.000
_cell.length_c   1.000
_cell.angle_alpha   90.00
_cell.angle_beta   90.00
_cell.angle_gamma   90.00
#
_symmetry.space_group_name_H-M   'P 1'
#
loop_
_entity.id
_entity.type
_entity.pdbx_description
1 polymer ?
#
loop_
_entity_poly.entity_id
_entity_poly.type
_entity_poly.pdbx_seq_one_letter_code
_entity_poly.pdbx_strand_id
1 'polypeptide(L)'
;SYFPNITYATLVVRDSNNREIYRKTMEGNRAVVGRDEIAFSSGYQIEIYHAEPGRVRLSPSATGILDSQAKTAVFTITPAGLKNNQLNNNPETALAERLEQASLAIAAHSTILTAEYASQKDDLWLGVMALSRPLRDILYAKYYVYFSRHNELPEAPDVPEEPEVPDVPEIPDVPEPAPALYPLWQTGRTYTGGDRVTHKGKNYLAKWWIGPGNEPGLETTTGAADGDGRPWTMI
;
A
#
# COMPACT_ATOMS: atom_id res chain seq x y z
N SER A 1 14.89 10.05 -51.75
CA SER A 1 14.64 10.09 -50.29
C SER A 1 14.72 11.53 -49.85
N TYR A 2 13.78 11.99 -49.02
CA TYR A 2 13.72 13.37 -48.52
C TYR A 2 14.77 13.69 -47.44
N PHE A 3 15.56 12.70 -47.00
CA PHE A 3 16.57 12.85 -45.95
C PHE A 3 17.91 12.18 -46.37
N PRO A 4 18.57 12.64 -47.45
CA PRO A 4 19.82 12.03 -47.90
C PRO A 4 20.99 12.38 -46.97
N ASN A 5 21.75 11.37 -46.54
CA ASN A 5 22.98 11.52 -45.73
C ASN A 5 22.77 12.28 -44.40
N ILE A 6 21.55 12.27 -43.86
CA ILE A 6 21.24 12.82 -42.54
C ILE A 6 20.56 11.75 -41.68
N THR A 7 20.73 11.88 -40.35
CA THR A 7 20.08 11.02 -39.37
C THR A 7 18.57 11.09 -39.52
N TYR A 8 17.98 9.97 -39.91
CA TYR A 8 16.53 9.82 -40.06
C TYR A 8 15.91 9.22 -38.79
N ALA A 9 16.61 8.29 -38.15
CA ALA A 9 16.21 7.73 -36.87
C ALA A 9 17.41 7.37 -36.01
N THR A 10 17.26 7.41 -34.69
CA THR A 10 18.26 6.91 -33.74
C THR A 10 17.58 6.19 -32.60
N LEU A 11 18.13 5.05 -32.20
CA LEU A 11 17.75 4.29 -31.01
C LEU A 11 18.94 4.30 -30.05
N VAL A 12 18.74 4.75 -28.82
CA VAL A 12 19.75 4.72 -27.75
C VAL A 12 19.18 3.96 -26.57
N VAL A 13 19.97 3.06 -25.98
CA VAL A 13 19.63 2.40 -24.71
C VAL A 13 20.67 2.78 -23.67
N ARG A 14 20.21 3.21 -22.49
CA ARG A 14 21.05 3.52 -21.34
C ARG A 14 20.72 2.60 -20.17
N ASP A 15 21.74 2.14 -19.47
CA ASP A 15 21.57 1.36 -18.24
C ASP A 15 21.07 2.24 -17.07
N SER A 16 20.84 1.62 -15.90
CA SER A 16 20.35 2.32 -14.70
C SER A 16 21.28 3.41 -14.17
N ASN A 17 22.56 3.40 -14.57
CA ASN A 17 23.55 4.43 -14.22
C ASN A 17 23.64 5.52 -15.31
N ASN A 18 22.69 5.55 -16.24
CA ASN A 18 22.65 6.46 -17.38
C ASN A 18 23.83 6.29 -18.37
N ARG A 19 24.50 5.14 -18.35
CA ARG A 19 25.56 4.84 -19.33
C ARG A 19 24.94 4.30 -20.61
N GLU A 20 25.30 4.87 -21.74
CA GLU A 20 24.91 4.37 -23.06
C GLU A 20 25.53 2.98 -23.29
N ILE A 21 24.66 1.97 -23.43
CA ILE A 21 25.04 0.58 -23.71
C ILE A 21 24.76 0.17 -25.15
N TYR A 22 23.96 0.97 -25.86
CA TYR A 22 23.61 0.71 -27.24
C TYR A 22 23.23 2.00 -27.98
N ARG A 23 23.66 2.09 -29.23
CA ARG A 23 23.26 3.12 -30.18
C ARG A 23 23.13 2.54 -31.57
N LYS A 24 22.01 2.84 -32.23
CA LYS A 24 21.84 2.62 -33.66
C LYS A 24 21.34 3.87 -34.33
N THR A 25 22.07 4.30 -35.36
CA THR A 25 21.72 5.45 -36.19
C THR A 25 21.37 4.97 -37.58
N MET A 26 20.26 5.48 -38.12
CA MET A 26 19.74 5.12 -39.42
C MET A 26 19.64 6.38 -40.29
N GLU A 27 20.29 6.35 -41.45
CA GLU A 27 20.21 7.41 -42.45
C GLU A 27 19.00 7.23 -43.37
N GLY A 28 18.44 8.33 -43.88
CA GLY A 28 17.17 8.29 -44.60
C GLY A 28 17.19 7.65 -46.00
N ASN A 29 18.36 7.35 -46.59
CA ASN A 29 18.47 6.81 -47.95
C ASN A 29 19.31 5.53 -48.05
N ARG A 30 20.02 5.14 -46.99
CA ARG A 30 20.97 4.00 -46.98
C ARG A 30 20.85 3.13 -45.73
N ALA A 31 19.74 3.24 -44.99
CA ALA A 31 19.51 2.37 -43.84
C ALA A 31 19.41 0.90 -44.31
N VAL A 32 20.25 0.06 -43.73
CA VAL A 32 20.16 -1.40 -43.89
C VAL A 32 19.13 -1.92 -42.90
N VAL A 33 18.17 -2.71 -43.39
CA VAL A 33 17.22 -3.42 -42.53
C VAL A 33 18.00 -4.39 -41.66
N GLY A 34 17.78 -4.34 -40.35
CA GLY A 34 18.44 -5.22 -39.41
C GLY A 34 17.58 -5.46 -38.19
N ARG A 35 17.94 -6.51 -37.45
CA ARG A 35 17.38 -6.84 -36.15
C ARG A 35 18.54 -6.90 -35.18
N ASP A 36 18.42 -6.18 -34.08
CA ASP A 36 19.39 -6.19 -32.99
C ASP A 36 18.65 -6.67 -31.74
N GLU A 37 19.30 -7.53 -30.96
CA GLU A 37 18.79 -8.02 -29.69
C GLU A 37 19.66 -7.48 -28.57
N ILE A 38 19.05 -6.75 -27.65
CA ILE A 38 19.74 -6.03 -26.59
C ILE A 38 19.12 -6.47 -25.27
N ALA A 39 19.94 -7.00 -24.36
CA ALA A 39 19.49 -7.29 -23.01
C ALA A 39 19.15 -5.98 -22.28
N PHE A 40 18.02 -5.97 -21.58
CA PHE A 40 17.58 -4.83 -20.79
C PHE A 40 17.05 -5.28 -19.44
N SER A 41 17.07 -4.36 -18.48
CA SER A 41 16.52 -4.56 -17.14
C SER A 41 15.61 -3.40 -16.76
N SER A 42 14.79 -3.57 -15.72
CA SER A 42 14.04 -2.45 -15.16
C SER A 42 15.00 -1.32 -14.73
N GLY A 43 14.58 -0.08 -14.92
CA GLY A 43 15.37 1.12 -14.69
C GLY A 43 16.17 1.60 -15.91
N TYR A 44 16.28 0.79 -16.97
CA TYR A 44 16.94 1.21 -18.20
C TYR A 44 16.09 2.26 -18.93
N GLN A 45 16.76 3.08 -19.75
CA GLN A 45 16.11 4.06 -20.61
C GLN A 45 16.26 3.72 -22.08
N ILE A 46 15.18 3.91 -22.84
CA ILE A 46 15.16 3.82 -24.30
C ILE A 46 14.85 5.21 -24.85
N GLU A 47 15.73 5.76 -25.67
CA GLU A 47 15.50 7.01 -26.40
C GLU A 47 15.37 6.71 -27.89
N ILE A 48 14.26 7.17 -28.47
CA ILE A 48 13.97 7.04 -29.90
C ILE A 48 13.88 8.44 -30.47
N TYR A 49 14.74 8.74 -31.44
CA TYR A 49 14.58 9.87 -32.35
C TYR A 49 14.06 9.37 -33.71
N HIS A 50 13.12 10.09 -34.30
CA HIS A 50 12.65 9.86 -35.66
C HIS A 50 12.27 11.17 -36.35
N ALA A 51 12.76 11.40 -37.57
CA ALA A 51 12.51 12.63 -38.32
C ALA A 51 11.02 12.81 -38.70
N GLU A 52 10.32 11.69 -38.91
CA GLU A 52 8.87 11.61 -39.13
C GLU A 52 8.22 10.79 -37.99
N PRO A 53 8.00 11.37 -36.79
CA PRO A 53 7.61 10.61 -35.59
C PRO A 53 6.30 9.84 -35.74
N GLY A 54 5.38 10.34 -36.56
CA GLY A 54 4.15 9.65 -36.97
C GLY A 54 4.35 8.33 -37.72
N ARG A 55 5.58 7.86 -37.97
CA ARG A 55 5.89 6.53 -38.54
C ARG A 55 6.31 5.48 -37.50
N VAL A 56 6.62 5.89 -36.28
CA VAL A 56 6.96 4.94 -35.20
C VAL A 56 5.70 4.18 -34.78
N ARG A 57 5.77 2.86 -34.67
CA ARG A 57 4.63 1.98 -34.34
C ARG A 57 5.00 1.02 -33.23
N LEU A 58 4.02 0.70 -32.39
CA LEU A 58 4.12 -0.34 -31.37
C LEU A 58 3.44 -1.60 -31.87
N SER A 59 4.02 -2.75 -31.54
CA SER A 59 3.44 -4.07 -31.80
C SER A 59 3.51 -4.90 -30.51
N PRO A 60 2.37 -5.30 -29.93
CA PRO A 60 1.01 -4.91 -30.31
C PRO A 60 0.76 -3.40 -30.14
N SER A 61 -0.25 -2.87 -30.82
CA SER A 61 -0.60 -1.45 -30.74
C SER A 61 -1.01 -1.06 -29.32
N ALA A 62 -0.55 0.10 -28.84
CA ALA A 62 -0.94 0.66 -27.55
C ALA A 62 -1.13 2.18 -27.68
N THR A 63 -2.15 2.71 -27.02
CA THR A 63 -2.48 4.14 -27.03
C THR A 63 -1.72 4.87 -25.91
N GLY A 64 -1.51 6.18 -26.07
CA GLY A 64 -0.91 7.04 -25.03
C GLY A 64 0.59 6.84 -24.77
N ILE A 65 1.26 5.90 -25.44
CA ILE A 65 2.70 5.64 -25.26
C ILE A 65 3.57 6.50 -26.19
N LEU A 66 3.10 6.79 -27.40
CA LEU A 66 3.83 7.60 -28.40
C LEU A 66 3.07 8.90 -28.70
N ASP A 67 3.83 9.99 -28.85
CA ASP A 67 3.35 11.22 -29.45
C ASP A 67 3.77 11.23 -30.93
N SER A 68 2.77 11.31 -31.82
CA SER A 68 2.99 11.32 -33.27
C SER A 68 3.65 12.60 -33.80
N GLN A 69 3.75 13.64 -32.96
CA GLN A 69 4.33 14.94 -33.30
C GLN A 69 5.73 15.14 -32.70
N ALA A 70 6.05 14.46 -31.59
CA ALA A 70 7.34 14.59 -30.93
C ALA A 70 8.42 13.76 -31.65
N LYS A 71 9.45 14.42 -32.19
CA LYS A 71 10.58 13.75 -32.86
C LYS A 71 11.41 12.86 -31.94
N THR A 72 11.35 13.09 -30.63
CA THR A 72 12.06 12.30 -29.63
C THR A 72 11.09 11.78 -28.58
N ALA A 73 11.16 10.49 -28.29
CA ALA A 73 10.48 9.85 -27.18
C ALA A 73 11.51 9.17 -26.27
N VAL A 74 11.37 9.36 -24.95
CA VAL A 74 12.22 8.71 -23.96
C VAL A 74 11.35 7.86 -23.06
N PHE A 75 11.71 6.59 -22.94
CA PHE A 75 11.02 5.61 -22.12
C PHE A 75 11.90 5.14 -20.97
N THR A 76 11.31 4.92 -19.82
CA THR A 76 11.89 4.15 -18.72
C THR A 76 11.23 2.78 -18.70
N ILE A 77 12.06 1.72 -18.62
CA ILE A 77 11.59 0.34 -18.51
C ILE A 77 11.21 0.05 -17.06
N THR A 78 9.94 -0.26 -16.80
CA THR A 78 9.44 -0.66 -15.49
C THR A 78 9.06 -2.15 -15.50
N PRO A 79 8.87 -2.80 -14.34
CA PRO A 79 8.38 -4.18 -14.29
C PRO A 79 7.02 -4.35 -14.97
N ALA A 80 6.20 -3.29 -14.98
CA ALA A 80 4.87 -3.30 -15.60
C ALA A 80 4.85 -2.87 -17.08
N GLY A 81 5.96 -2.35 -17.63
CA GLY A 81 6.07 -1.97 -19.04
C GLY A 81 6.83 -0.67 -19.28
N LEU A 82 6.55 0.01 -20.41
CA LEU A 82 7.24 1.23 -20.80
C LEU A 82 6.55 2.48 -20.24
N LYS A 83 7.23 3.24 -19.39
CA LYS A 83 6.81 4.60 -18.99
C LYS A 83 7.43 5.61 -19.95
N ASN A 84 6.62 6.36 -20.70
CA ASN A 84 7.11 7.51 -21.44
C ASN A 84 7.38 8.67 -20.46
N ASN A 85 8.53 9.32 -20.59
CA ASN A 85 8.98 10.37 -19.67
C ASN A 85 8.35 11.73 -20.00
N GLN A 86 7.81 11.91 -21.21
CA GLN A 86 7.13 13.13 -21.66
C GLN A 86 5.59 13.03 -21.58
N LEU A 87 5.04 11.81 -21.55
CA LEU A 87 3.59 11.56 -21.53
C LEU A 87 3.12 11.02 -20.18
N ASN A 88 1.83 11.16 -19.90
CA ASN A 88 1.23 10.68 -18.66
C ASN A 88 0.69 9.25 -18.77
N ASN A 89 1.34 8.37 -19.52
CA ASN A 89 0.93 6.96 -19.58
C ASN A 89 1.23 6.24 -18.26
N ASN A 90 0.43 5.25 -17.89
CA ASN A 90 0.64 4.44 -16.71
C ASN A 90 0.86 2.97 -17.09
N PRO A 91 2.10 2.44 -16.97
CA PRO A 91 2.40 1.04 -17.27
C PRO A 91 1.57 0.04 -16.45
N GLU A 92 1.32 0.33 -15.17
CA GLU A 92 0.55 -0.56 -14.30
C GLU A 92 -0.91 -0.65 -14.72
N THR A 93 -1.54 0.48 -15.09
CA THR A 93 -2.90 0.47 -15.63
C THR A 93 -2.97 -0.31 -16.94
N ALA A 94 -2.02 -0.08 -17.85
CA ALA A 94 -1.99 -0.81 -19.12
C ALA A 94 -1.75 -2.32 -18.94
N LEU A 95 -0.92 -2.71 -17.96
CA LEU A 95 -0.72 -4.11 -17.60
C LEU A 95 -1.99 -4.70 -16.97
N ALA A 96 -2.64 -3.99 -16.06
CA ALA A 96 -3.89 -4.44 -15.43
C ALA A 96 -4.99 -4.76 -16.45
N GLU A 97 -5.16 -3.92 -17.48
CA GLU A 97 -6.09 -4.18 -18.58
C GLU A 97 -5.74 -5.46 -19.35
N ARG A 98 -4.45 -5.70 -19.61
CA ARG A 98 -3.99 -6.93 -20.27
C ARG A 98 -4.19 -8.17 -19.40
N LEU A 99 -3.98 -8.06 -18.09
CA LEU A 99 -4.22 -9.15 -17.14
C LEU A 99 -5.71 -9.49 -17.05
N GLU A 100 -6.60 -8.50 -17.15
CA GLU A 100 -8.03 -8.77 -17.27
C GLU A 100 -8.35 -9.58 -18.53
N GLN A 101 -7.83 -9.18 -19.69
CA GLN A 101 -8.02 -9.95 -20.93
C GLN A 101 -7.43 -11.37 -20.84
N ALA A 102 -6.25 -11.52 -20.23
CA ALA A 102 -5.64 -12.83 -20.00
C ALA A 102 -6.50 -13.73 -19.10
N SER A 103 -7.08 -13.15 -18.03
CA SER A 103 -7.99 -13.89 -17.13
C SER A 103 -9.26 -14.36 -17.86
N LEU A 104 -9.85 -13.52 -18.71
CA LEU A 104 -11.01 -13.88 -19.52
C LEU A 104 -10.67 -14.97 -20.54
N ALA A 105 -9.48 -14.91 -21.14
CA ALA A 105 -9.00 -15.95 -22.04
C ALA A 105 -8.86 -17.29 -21.31
N ILE A 106 -8.29 -17.32 -20.10
CA ILE A 106 -8.21 -18.56 -19.29
C ILE A 106 -9.61 -19.09 -18.98
N ALA A 107 -10.52 -18.23 -18.53
CA ALA A 107 -11.89 -18.61 -18.17
C ALA A 107 -12.66 -19.20 -19.37
N ALA A 108 -12.42 -18.71 -20.58
CA ALA A 108 -13.09 -19.18 -21.80
C ALA A 108 -12.58 -20.53 -22.32
N HIS A 109 -11.39 -20.98 -21.89
CA HIS A 109 -10.78 -22.22 -22.38
C HIS A 109 -10.83 -23.31 -21.32
N SER A 110 -11.82 -24.20 -21.42
CA SER A 110 -12.05 -25.27 -20.42
C SER A 110 -10.82 -26.14 -20.12
N THR A 111 -10.01 -26.46 -21.13
CA THR A 111 -8.77 -27.23 -20.97
C THR A 111 -7.74 -26.49 -20.12
N ILE A 112 -7.56 -25.19 -20.33
CA ILE A 112 -6.65 -24.35 -19.52
C ILE A 112 -7.22 -24.19 -18.12
N LEU A 113 -8.51 -23.87 -18.00
CA LEU A 113 -9.17 -23.61 -16.72
C LEU A 113 -9.04 -24.81 -15.78
N THR A 114 -9.27 -26.02 -16.29
CA THR A 114 -9.26 -27.26 -15.50
C THR A 114 -7.88 -27.89 -15.32
N ALA A 115 -6.89 -27.49 -16.13
CA ALA A 115 -5.54 -27.99 -15.98
C ALA A 115 -4.92 -27.54 -14.66
N GLU A 116 -4.16 -28.44 -14.04
CA GLU A 116 -3.37 -28.13 -12.83
C GLU A 116 -2.26 -27.11 -13.16
N TYR A 117 -1.69 -27.22 -14.36
CA TYR A 117 -0.63 -26.36 -14.88
C TYR A 117 -0.98 -25.84 -16.27
N ALA A 118 -0.78 -24.55 -16.51
CA ALA A 118 -0.81 -23.96 -17.84
C ALA A 118 0.01 -22.66 -17.85
N SER A 119 0.81 -22.46 -18.89
CA SER A 119 1.69 -21.28 -18.97
C SER A 119 0.91 -19.96 -18.85
N GLN A 120 -0.33 -19.91 -19.34
CA GLN A 120 -1.19 -18.74 -19.23
C GLN A 120 -1.54 -18.39 -17.78
N LYS A 121 -1.69 -19.39 -16.90
CA LYS A 121 -1.96 -19.18 -15.47
C LYS A 121 -0.72 -18.62 -14.77
N ASP A 122 0.45 -19.10 -15.14
CA ASP A 122 1.74 -18.62 -14.62
C ASP A 122 2.06 -17.21 -15.12
N ASP A 123 1.83 -16.94 -16.41
CA ASP A 123 1.96 -15.61 -17.01
C ASP A 123 1.03 -14.60 -16.32
N LEU A 124 -0.22 -14.99 -16.03
CA LEU A 124 -1.17 -14.15 -15.29
C LEU A 124 -0.65 -13.84 -13.89
N TRP A 125 -0.16 -14.85 -13.16
CA TRP A 125 0.38 -14.68 -11.82
C TRP A 125 1.63 -13.78 -11.81
N LEU A 126 2.60 -14.02 -12.70
CA LEU A 126 3.81 -13.20 -12.83
C LEU A 126 3.46 -11.75 -13.16
N GLY A 127 2.50 -11.53 -14.05
CA GLY A 127 2.02 -10.20 -14.40
C GLY A 127 1.35 -9.49 -13.22
N VAL A 128 0.54 -10.19 -12.41
CA VAL A 128 -0.02 -9.62 -11.18
C VAL A 128 1.09 -9.27 -10.18
N MET A 129 2.09 -10.14 -10.02
CA MET A 129 3.22 -9.91 -9.11
C MET A 129 4.12 -8.74 -9.52
N ALA A 130 4.17 -8.39 -10.81
CA ALA A 130 4.90 -7.23 -11.32
C ALA A 130 4.29 -5.87 -10.92
N LEU A 131 3.06 -5.85 -10.40
CA LEU A 131 2.36 -4.63 -9.99
C LEU A 131 2.73 -4.19 -8.57
N SER A 132 2.68 -2.89 -8.32
CA SER A 132 2.78 -2.32 -6.97
C SER A 132 1.50 -2.49 -6.15
N ARG A 133 1.61 -2.37 -4.82
CA ARG A 133 0.44 -2.29 -3.93
C ARG A 133 -0.19 -0.89 -4.03
N PRO A 134 -1.53 -0.76 -3.97
CA PRO A 134 -2.51 -1.81 -3.64
C PRO A 134 -3.02 -2.61 -4.85
N LEU A 135 -2.67 -2.21 -6.08
CA LEU A 135 -3.25 -2.79 -7.29
C LEU A 135 -2.97 -4.30 -7.42
N ARG A 136 -1.76 -4.73 -7.06
CA ARG A 136 -1.40 -6.16 -6.98
C ARG A 136 -2.35 -6.94 -6.10
N ASP A 137 -2.63 -6.45 -4.89
CA ASP A 137 -3.43 -7.18 -3.90
C ASP A 137 -4.88 -7.33 -4.38
N ILE A 138 -5.42 -6.27 -4.99
CA ILE A 138 -6.74 -6.25 -5.61
C ILE A 138 -6.83 -7.28 -6.74
N LEU A 139 -5.86 -7.29 -7.67
CA LEU A 139 -5.90 -8.19 -8.81
C LEU A 139 -5.56 -9.63 -8.45
N TYR A 140 -4.68 -9.84 -7.46
CA TYR A 140 -4.43 -11.16 -6.90
C TYR A 140 -5.72 -11.76 -6.34
N ALA A 141 -6.44 -11.01 -5.49
CA ALA A 141 -7.72 -11.46 -4.96
C ALA A 141 -8.76 -11.71 -6.06
N LYS A 142 -8.82 -10.84 -7.08
CA LYS A 142 -9.76 -10.97 -8.21
C LYS A 142 -9.52 -12.22 -9.04
N TYR A 143 -8.25 -12.58 -9.28
CA TYR A 143 -7.87 -13.65 -10.22
C TYR A 143 -7.31 -14.91 -9.57
N TYR A 144 -7.30 -15.00 -8.24
CA TYR A 144 -6.73 -16.12 -7.49
C TYR A 144 -7.19 -17.50 -7.99
N VAL A 145 -8.47 -17.64 -8.34
CA VAL A 145 -9.06 -18.89 -8.85
C VAL A 145 -8.50 -19.36 -10.20
N TYR A 146 -7.82 -18.47 -10.93
CA TYR A 146 -7.19 -18.77 -12.21
C TYR A 146 -5.70 -19.07 -12.09
N PHE A 147 -5.07 -18.88 -10.93
CA PHE A 147 -3.65 -19.20 -10.75
C PHE A 147 -3.42 -20.71 -10.65
N SER A 148 -2.23 -21.15 -11.03
CA SER A 148 -1.75 -22.50 -10.74
C SER A 148 -1.65 -22.67 -9.22
N ARG A 149 -1.96 -23.86 -8.69
CA ARG A 149 -1.92 -24.13 -7.24
C ARG A 149 -0.52 -24.00 -6.62
N HIS A 150 0.52 -24.04 -7.45
CA HIS A 150 1.92 -23.90 -7.04
C HIS A 150 2.40 -22.45 -6.99
N ASN A 151 1.59 -21.51 -7.48
CA ASN A 151 1.91 -20.09 -7.48
C ASN A 151 1.45 -19.49 -6.16
N GLU A 152 2.16 -19.84 -5.09
CA GLU A 152 1.97 -19.24 -3.78
C GLU A 152 2.79 -17.95 -3.70
N LEU A 153 2.26 -16.94 -3.01
CA LEU A 153 3.11 -15.84 -2.57
C LEU A 153 4.28 -16.46 -1.79
N PRO A 154 5.53 -15.99 -1.97
CA PRO A 154 6.60 -16.39 -1.08
C PRO A 154 6.07 -16.17 0.34
N GLU A 155 6.15 -17.20 1.19
CA GLU A 155 5.87 -17.02 2.60
C GLU A 155 6.68 -15.79 3.01
N ALA A 156 5.99 -14.80 3.59
CA ALA A 156 6.70 -13.67 4.17
C ALA A 156 7.79 -14.29 5.05
N PRO A 157 9.06 -13.82 4.98
CA PRO A 157 10.11 -14.38 5.83
C PRO A 157 9.52 -14.44 7.23
N ASP A 158 9.57 -15.63 7.86
CA ASP A 158 8.95 -15.87 9.16
C ASP A 158 9.14 -14.61 9.98
N VAL A 159 8.03 -13.90 10.22
CA VAL A 159 8.06 -12.80 11.18
C VAL A 159 8.65 -13.49 12.40
N PRO A 160 9.86 -13.12 12.86
CA PRO A 160 10.45 -13.78 14.01
C PRO A 160 9.34 -13.82 15.03
N GLU A 161 8.98 -15.02 15.51
CA GLU A 161 7.93 -15.17 16.52
C GLU A 161 8.15 -14.03 17.50
N GLU A 162 7.14 -13.15 17.60
CA GLU A 162 7.24 -11.98 18.46
C GLU A 162 7.80 -12.48 19.77
N PRO A 163 8.99 -12.01 20.21
CA PRO A 163 9.78 -12.71 21.22
C PRO A 163 8.84 -13.00 22.37
N GLU A 164 8.68 -14.28 22.73
CA GLU A 164 7.75 -14.65 23.79
C GLU A 164 8.01 -13.70 24.95
N VAL A 165 7.01 -12.84 25.22
CA VAL A 165 7.13 -11.88 26.29
C VAL A 165 7.37 -12.75 27.52
N PRO A 166 8.53 -12.64 28.19
CA PRO A 166 8.82 -13.52 29.31
C PRO A 166 7.62 -13.48 30.24
N ASP A 167 7.11 -14.64 30.65
CA ASP A 167 5.97 -14.74 31.54
C ASP A 167 6.17 -13.72 32.67
N VAL A 168 5.32 -12.68 32.66
CA VAL A 168 5.34 -11.70 33.73
C VAL A 168 5.10 -12.52 35.00
N PRO A 169 6.01 -12.49 35.98
CA PRO A 169 5.81 -13.28 37.19
C PRO A 169 4.42 -12.98 37.73
N GLU A 170 3.63 -14.03 38.01
CA GLU A 170 2.29 -13.89 38.58
C GLU A 170 2.39 -12.95 39.79
N ILE A 171 1.90 -11.73 39.61
CA ILE A 171 1.77 -10.78 40.70
C ILE A 171 0.67 -11.38 41.59
N PRO A 172 0.92 -11.57 42.90
CA PRO A 172 -0.11 -12.09 43.80
C PRO A 172 -1.40 -11.29 43.62
N ASP A 173 -2.52 -11.97 43.41
CA ASP A 173 -3.83 -11.33 43.22
C ASP A 173 -4.05 -10.28 44.31
N VAL A 174 -4.16 -9.02 43.88
CA VAL A 174 -4.59 -7.93 44.76
C VAL A 174 -6.01 -8.31 45.21
N PRO A 175 -6.29 -8.40 46.52
CA PRO A 175 -7.62 -8.78 46.99
C PRO A 175 -8.66 -7.81 46.40
N GLU A 176 -9.71 -8.40 45.82
CA GLU A 176 -10.83 -7.65 45.22
C GLU A 176 -11.32 -6.59 46.23
N PRO A 177 -11.46 -5.31 45.83
CA PRO A 177 -11.88 -4.27 46.75
C PRO A 177 -13.28 -4.59 47.28
N ALA A 178 -13.46 -4.46 48.60
CA ALA A 178 -14.73 -4.74 49.26
C ALA A 178 -15.91 -4.04 48.55
N PRO A 179 -17.09 -4.69 48.45
CA PRO A 179 -18.23 -4.16 47.73
C PRO A 179 -18.64 -2.78 48.27
N ALA A 180 -18.98 -1.87 47.36
CA ALA A 180 -19.36 -0.50 47.71
C ALA A 180 -20.62 -0.49 48.60
N LEU A 181 -20.52 0.13 49.78
CA LEU A 181 -21.64 0.25 50.73
C LEU A 181 -22.66 1.32 50.29
N TYR A 182 -22.21 2.31 49.51
CA TYR A 182 -23.01 3.39 48.99
C TYR A 182 -22.84 3.50 47.47
N PRO A 183 -23.74 4.19 46.74
CA PRO A 183 -23.57 4.44 45.32
C PRO A 183 -22.20 5.06 45.01
N LEU A 184 -21.58 4.66 43.90
CA LEU A 184 -20.29 5.21 43.51
C LEU A 184 -20.38 6.72 43.22
N TRP A 185 -19.35 7.46 43.62
CA TRP A 185 -19.22 8.87 43.26
C TRP A 185 -19.13 9.04 41.73
N GLN A 186 -19.73 10.11 41.22
CA GLN A 186 -19.81 10.41 39.79
C GLN A 186 -19.42 11.87 39.55
N THR A 187 -18.43 12.08 38.68
CA THR A 187 -17.87 13.42 38.40
C THR A 187 -18.90 14.42 37.87
N GLY A 188 -19.94 13.98 37.17
CA GLY A 188 -20.96 14.85 36.58
C GLY A 188 -22.14 15.17 37.51
N ARG A 189 -22.18 14.59 38.71
CA ARG A 189 -23.35 14.65 39.59
C ARG A 189 -23.20 15.73 40.66
N THR A 190 -24.31 16.38 40.99
CA THR A 190 -24.44 17.22 42.18
C THR A 190 -24.88 16.38 43.36
N TYR A 191 -24.36 16.71 44.55
CA TYR A 191 -24.70 16.04 45.80
C TYR A 191 -25.29 17.05 46.77
N THR A 192 -26.25 16.61 47.58
CA THR A 192 -26.88 17.44 48.63
C THR A 192 -26.43 16.98 50.01
N GLY A 193 -26.53 17.87 50.99
CA GLY A 193 -26.13 17.57 52.37
C GLY A 193 -26.83 16.31 52.88
N GLY A 194 -26.05 15.31 53.30
CA GLY A 194 -26.54 14.00 53.72
C GLY A 194 -26.29 12.86 52.71
N ASP A 195 -25.98 13.15 51.45
CA ASP A 195 -25.70 12.13 50.45
C ASP A 195 -24.42 11.35 50.79
N ARG A 196 -24.46 10.03 50.57
CA ARG A 196 -23.33 9.13 50.82
C ARG A 196 -22.85 8.49 49.54
N VAL A 197 -21.54 8.45 49.35
CA VAL A 197 -20.92 7.84 48.18
C VAL A 197 -19.74 6.96 48.56
N THR A 198 -19.52 5.91 47.78
CA THR A 198 -18.27 5.15 47.83
C THR A 198 -17.34 5.64 46.72
N HIS A 199 -16.10 5.96 47.05
CA HIS A 199 -15.08 6.34 46.08
C HIS A 199 -13.72 5.76 46.46
N LYS A 200 -13.07 5.06 45.53
CA LYS A 200 -11.76 4.40 45.75
C LYS A 200 -11.73 3.55 47.03
N GLY A 201 -12.82 2.79 47.27
CA GLY A 201 -12.96 1.87 48.40
C GLY A 201 -13.24 2.52 49.77
N LYS A 202 -13.47 3.84 49.83
CA LYS A 202 -13.83 4.57 51.06
C LYS A 202 -15.19 5.25 50.92
N ASN A 203 -15.83 5.53 52.04
CA ASN A 203 -17.15 6.15 52.06
C ASN A 203 -17.07 7.61 52.50
N TYR A 204 -17.93 8.44 51.92
CA TYR A 204 -17.95 9.86 52.17
C TYR A 204 -19.37 10.38 52.29
N LEU A 205 -19.55 11.41 53.12
CA LEU A 205 -20.79 12.14 53.33
C LEU A 205 -20.65 13.56 52.77
N ALA A 206 -21.61 13.99 51.96
CA ALA A 206 -21.72 15.37 51.52
C ALA A 206 -22.21 16.24 52.69
N LYS A 207 -21.48 17.29 53.06
CA LYS A 207 -21.86 18.18 54.17
C LYS A 207 -22.93 19.20 53.77
N TRP A 208 -22.93 19.63 52.52
CA TRP A 208 -23.88 20.59 51.94
C TRP A 208 -24.01 20.33 50.43
N TRP A 209 -24.53 21.29 49.68
CA TRP A 209 -24.61 21.16 48.23
C TRP A 209 -23.22 21.18 47.58
N ILE A 210 -22.89 20.16 46.80
CA ILE A 210 -21.60 19.98 46.14
C ILE A 210 -21.83 19.99 44.64
N GLY A 211 -21.17 20.92 43.94
CA GLY A 211 -21.22 21.01 42.49
C GLY A 211 -20.46 19.87 41.80
N PRO A 212 -20.73 19.62 40.51
CA PRO A 212 -20.04 18.58 39.73
C PRO A 212 -18.51 18.78 39.78
N GLY A 213 -17.77 17.67 39.71
CA GLY A 213 -16.30 17.66 39.65
C GLY A 213 -15.59 17.75 41.00
N ASN A 214 -16.29 18.00 42.11
CA ASN A 214 -15.69 17.98 43.44
C ASN A 214 -15.54 16.53 43.94
N GLU A 215 -14.39 15.92 43.63
CA GLU A 215 -14.05 14.53 43.98
C GLU A 215 -13.79 14.37 45.50
N PRO A 216 -14.41 13.41 46.20
CA PRO A 216 -14.08 13.07 47.59
C PRO A 216 -12.74 12.32 47.68
N GLY A 217 -12.09 12.38 48.84
CA GLY A 217 -10.80 11.73 49.11
C GLY A 217 -9.56 12.57 48.80
N LEU A 218 -9.72 13.80 48.30
CA LEU A 218 -8.61 14.76 48.13
C LEU A 218 -8.48 15.65 49.36
N GLU A 219 -7.25 16.08 49.66
CA GLU A 219 -7.00 17.02 50.75
C GLU A 219 -7.72 18.36 50.56
N THR A 220 -7.97 18.78 49.33
CA THR A 220 -8.65 20.06 49.05
C THR A 220 -10.16 19.98 49.21
N THR A 221 -10.75 18.78 49.17
CA THR A 221 -12.20 18.58 49.12
C THR A 221 -12.75 17.78 50.28
N THR A 222 -11.88 17.13 51.07
CA THR A 222 -12.28 16.22 52.16
C THR A 222 -11.56 16.57 53.46
N GLY A 223 -12.31 16.61 54.56
CA GLY A 223 -11.72 16.77 55.88
C GLY A 223 -12.68 16.47 57.03
N ALA A 224 -12.44 17.11 58.18
CA ALA A 224 -13.16 16.89 59.42
C ALA A 224 -14.67 17.15 59.24
N ALA A 225 -15.52 16.56 60.07
CA ALA A 225 -16.97 16.70 59.94
C ALA A 225 -17.43 18.18 59.93
N ASP A 226 -16.74 19.06 60.67
CA ASP A 226 -17.05 20.48 60.80
C ASP A 226 -15.81 21.38 60.74
N GLY A 227 -16.01 22.65 60.37
CA GLY A 227 -15.05 23.74 60.60
C GLY A 227 -13.92 23.93 59.58
N ASP A 228 -13.86 23.13 58.50
CA ASP A 228 -12.75 23.16 57.53
C ASP A 228 -13.11 23.68 56.13
N GLY A 229 -14.40 24.01 55.89
CA GLY A 229 -14.89 24.50 54.59
C GLY A 229 -14.83 23.47 53.45
N ARG A 230 -14.49 22.21 53.73
CA ARG A 230 -14.35 21.16 52.72
C ARG A 230 -15.67 20.41 52.52
N PRO A 231 -16.12 20.21 51.27
CA PRO A 231 -17.46 19.71 50.97
C PRO A 231 -17.74 18.28 51.44
N TRP A 232 -16.72 17.43 51.50
CA TRP A 232 -16.84 16.03 51.90
C TRP A 232 -16.27 15.78 53.30
N THR A 233 -16.86 14.82 54.01
CA THR A 233 -16.23 14.17 55.17
C THR A 233 -16.20 12.66 54.97
N MET A 234 -15.16 12.00 55.46
CA MET A 234 -15.03 10.54 55.38
C MET A 234 -15.88 9.90 56.48
N ILE A 235 -16.61 8.82 56.15
CA ILE A 235 -17.49 8.07 57.06
C ILE A 235 -17.22 6.57 57.04
#